data_AF-A0A7Y5W0C4-F1
#
_entry.id   AF-A0A7Y5W0C4-F1
#
_cell.length_a   1.000
_cell.length_b   1.000
_cell.length_c   1.000
_cell.angle_alpha   90.00
_cell.angle_beta   90.00
_cell.angle_gamma   90.00
#
_symmetry.space_group_name_H-M   'P 1'
#
loop_
_entity.id
_entity.type
_entity.pdbx_description
1 polymer ?
#
loop_
_entity_poly.entity_id
_entity_poly.type
_entity_poly.pdbx_seq_one_letter_code
_entity_poly.pdbx_strand_id
1 'polypeptide(L)'
;MTEAHFLTVIEWGVVWDNLFSRLVLEGVWMTVRLSVMAMVAGIVLGTVFALMRLSKLGPLRWASLLYIWFFRGTPLLVQIVFWYFALPQLWPSWAPWDGQFGRLEAA
;
A
#
# COMPACT_ATOMS: atom_id res chain seq x y z
N MET A 1 -20.06 -2.70 -29.31
CA MET A 1 -20.61 -3.83 -28.53
C MET A 1 -19.94 -3.85 -27.17
N THR A 2 -20.20 -2.88 -26.27
CA THR A 2 -19.32 -2.72 -25.09
C THR A 2 -19.93 -2.14 -23.82
N GLU A 3 -21.11 -1.52 -23.85
CA GLU A 3 -21.68 -0.89 -22.63
C GLU A 3 -22.77 -1.75 -21.98
N ALA A 4 -23.59 -2.43 -22.79
CA ALA A 4 -24.66 -3.30 -22.28
C ALA A 4 -24.15 -4.58 -21.59
N HIS A 5 -22.96 -5.06 -21.93
CA HIS A 5 -22.39 -6.30 -21.36
C HIS A 5 -21.78 -6.09 -19.97
N PHE A 6 -21.37 -4.87 -19.61
CA PHE A 6 -20.78 -4.60 -18.29
C PHE A 6 -21.86 -4.61 -17.19
N LEU A 7 -23.06 -4.13 -17.53
CA LEU A 7 -24.20 -4.07 -16.62
C LEU A 7 -24.82 -5.46 -16.35
N THR A 8 -24.60 -6.44 -17.24
CA THR A 8 -25.06 -7.83 -17.07
C THR A 8 -24.08 -8.71 -16.31
N VAL A 9 -22.80 -8.33 -16.20
CA VAL A 9 -21.78 -9.09 -15.44
C VAL A 9 -21.91 -8.83 -13.93
N ILE A 10 -22.40 -7.65 -13.54
CA ILE A 10 -22.63 -7.32 -12.14
C ILE A 10 -24.05 -7.72 -11.75
N GLU A 11 -24.16 -8.77 -10.94
CA GLU A 11 -25.42 -9.19 -10.34
C GLU A 11 -25.79 -8.27 -9.17
N TRP A 12 -26.40 -7.12 -9.50
CA TRP A 12 -26.72 -6.08 -8.53
C TRP A 12 -27.51 -6.56 -7.31
N GLY A 13 -28.39 -7.57 -7.46
CA GLY A 13 -29.11 -8.18 -6.34
C GLY A 13 -28.17 -8.84 -5.31
N VAL A 14 -27.21 -9.64 -5.77
CA VAL A 14 -26.22 -10.30 -4.90
C VAL A 14 -25.35 -9.27 -4.19
N VAL A 15 -24.99 -8.18 -4.89
CA VAL A 15 -24.23 -7.08 -4.28
C VAL A 15 -25.01 -6.51 -3.10
N TRP A 16 -26.25 -6.07 -3.30
CA TRP A 16 -27.08 -5.47 -2.24
C TRP A 16 -27.25 -6.39 -1.04
N ASP A 17 -27.44 -7.69 -1.27
CA ASP A 17 -27.60 -8.69 -0.20
C ASP A 17 -26.31 -8.94 0.59
N ASN A 18 -25.15 -8.75 -0.04
CA ASN A 18 -23.84 -9.07 0.55
C ASN A 18 -23.01 -7.84 0.95
N LEU A 19 -23.48 -6.61 0.69
CA LEU A 19 -22.77 -5.38 1.08
C LEU A 19 -22.45 -5.34 2.58
N PHE A 20 -23.35 -5.84 3.41
CA PHE A 20 -23.19 -5.93 4.86
C PHE A 20 -22.85 -7.34 5.35
N SER A 21 -22.42 -8.21 4.43
CA SER A 21 -21.89 -9.51 4.80
C SER A 21 -20.66 -9.35 5.69
N ARG A 22 -20.43 -10.33 6.57
CA ARG A 22 -19.29 -10.33 7.48
C ARG A 22 -17.96 -10.14 6.74
N LEU A 23 -17.82 -10.74 5.56
CA LEU A 23 -16.60 -10.66 4.75
C LEU A 23 -16.32 -9.22 4.28
N VAL A 24 -17.34 -8.53 3.75
CA VAL A 24 -17.18 -7.15 3.27
C VAL A 24 -16.89 -6.21 4.43
N LEU A 25 -17.61 -6.35 5.54
CA LEU A 25 -17.38 -5.55 6.74
C LEU A 25 -15.99 -5.78 7.36
N GLU A 26 -15.49 -7.02 7.34
CA GLU A 26 -14.14 -7.35 7.80
C GLU A 26 -13.07 -6.72 6.88
N GLY A 27 -13.32 -6.71 5.57
CA GLY A 27 -12.48 -6.00 4.60
C GLY A 27 -12.44 -4.49 4.86
N VAL A 28 -13.61 -3.86 5.02
CA VAL A 28 -13.71 -2.43 5.36
C VAL A 28 -13.00 -2.12 6.66
N TRP A 29 -13.21 -2.95 7.69
CA TRP A 29 -12.53 -2.78 8.97
C TRP A 29 -11.01 -2.90 8.84
N MET A 30 -10.53 -3.84 8.02
CA MET A 30 -9.10 -3.96 7.73
C MET A 30 -8.55 -2.71 7.05
N THR A 31 -9.25 -2.16 6.04
CA THR A 31 -8.85 -0.90 5.39
C THR A 31 -8.76 0.23 6.40
N VAL A 32 -9.79 0.44 7.22
CA VAL A 32 -9.81 1.50 8.24
C VAL A 32 -8.65 1.33 9.21
N ARG A 33 -8.44 0.10 9.71
CA ARG A 33 -7.36 -0.20 10.65
C ARG A 33 -5.99 0.11 10.03
N LEU A 34 -5.73 -0.37 8.81
CA LEU A 34 -4.47 -0.11 8.10
C LEU A 34 -4.26 1.38 7.80
N SER A 35 -5.30 2.08 7.35
CA SER A 35 -5.24 3.52 7.08
C SER A 35 -4.90 4.33 8.32
N VAL A 36 -5.55 4.04 9.46
CA VAL A 36 -5.26 4.74 10.72
C VAL A 36 -3.83 4.48 11.17
N MET A 37 -3.37 3.23 11.13
CA MET A 37 -1.98 2.89 11.49
C MET A 37 -0.96 3.59 10.57
N ALA A 38 -1.22 3.60 9.26
CA ALA A 38 -0.37 4.27 8.28
C ALA A 38 -0.34 5.79 8.47
N MET A 39 -1.48 6.42 8.77
CA MET A 39 -1.56 7.85 9.05
C MET A 39 -0.78 8.22 10.31
N VAL A 40 -0.94 7.47 11.39
CA VAL A 40 -0.19 7.71 12.63
C VAL A 40 1.32 7.56 12.39
N ALA A 41 1.74 6.48 11.73
CA ALA A 41 3.14 6.29 11.37
C ALA A 41 3.67 7.42 10.48
N GLY A 42 2.88 7.83 9.47
CA GLY A 42 3.22 8.93 8.57
C GLY A 42 3.38 10.28 9.28
N ILE A 43 2.52 10.59 10.25
CA ILE A 43 2.61 11.81 11.07
C ILE A 43 3.88 11.78 11.93
N VAL A 44 4.13 10.66 12.62
CA VAL A 44 5.31 10.52 13.48
C VAL A 44 6.60 10.67 12.66
N LEU A 45 6.73 9.88 11.58
CA LEU A 45 7.90 9.94 10.71
C LEU A 45 8.03 11.32 10.04
N GLY A 46 6.94 11.87 9.51
CA GLY A 46 6.92 13.18 8.87
C GLY A 46 7.36 14.29 9.83
N THR A 47 6.94 14.22 11.10
CA THR A 47 7.35 15.18 12.14
C THR A 47 8.84 15.06 12.44
N VAL A 48 9.36 13.83 12.60
CA VAL A 48 10.79 13.60 12.82
C VAL A 48 11.61 14.18 11.67
N PHE A 49 11.25 13.89 10.42
CA PHE A 49 11.98 14.42 9.26
C PHE A 49 11.83 15.93 9.11
N ALA A 50 10.68 16.51 9.46
CA ALA A 50 10.49 17.96 9.48
C ALA A 50 11.42 18.63 10.49
N LEU A 51 11.58 18.05 11.69
CA LEU A 51 12.52 18.53 12.69
C LEU A 51 13.98 18.38 12.24
N MET A 52 14.35 17.24 11.63
CA MET A 52 15.69 17.03 11.06
C MET A 52 16.05 18.08 10.01
N ARG A 53 15.06 18.55 9.23
CA ARG A 53 15.25 19.58 8.21
C ARG A 53 15.61 20.95 8.78
N LEU A 54 15.16 21.25 10.00
CA LEU A 54 15.47 22.49 10.74
C LEU A 54 16.84 22.44 11.44
N SER A 55 17.47 21.26 11.50
CA SER A 55 18.76 21.09 12.16
C SER A 55 19.88 21.84 11.45
N LYS A 56 20.80 22.41 12.24
CA LYS A 56 22.05 23.02 11.75
C LYS A 56 23.07 21.97 11.31
N LEU A 57 22.89 20.71 11.71
CA LEU A 57 23.75 19.60 11.33
C LEU A 57 23.47 19.19 9.88
N GLY A 58 24.45 19.42 9.00
CA GLY A 58 24.36 19.10 7.58
C GLY A 58 23.83 17.68 7.27
N PRO A 59 24.35 16.61 7.90
CA PRO A 59 23.90 15.24 7.64
C PRO A 59 22.41 15.01 7.91
N LEU A 60 21.86 15.57 9.00
CA LEU A 60 20.44 15.42 9.34
C LEU A 60 19.55 16.10 8.29
N ARG A 61 19.98 17.27 7.81
CA ARG A 61 19.26 18.00 6.77
C ARG A 61 19.25 17.20 5.46
N TRP A 62 20.40 16.66 5.06
CA TRP A 62 20.51 15.82 3.86
C TRP A 62 19.70 14.53 3.95
N ALA A 63 19.72 13.84 5.09
CA ALA A 63 18.91 12.65 5.31
C ALA A 63 17.41 12.95 5.16
N SER A 64 16.94 14.06 5.74
CA SER A 64 15.53 14.50 5.58
C SER A 64 15.19 14.83 4.12
N LEU A 65 16.09 15.49 3.39
CA LEU A 65 15.91 15.84 1.99
C LEU A 65 15.81 14.59 1.12
N LEU A 66 16.71 13.64 1.30
CA LEU A 66 16.72 12.39 0.56
C LEU A 66 15.44 11.59 0.79
N TYR A 67 15.03 11.44 2.06
CA TYR A 67 13.80 10.74 2.41
C TYR A 67 12.58 11.40 1.76
N ILE A 68 12.40 12.71 1.94
CA ILE A 68 11.26 13.45 1.40
C ILE A 68 11.25 13.39 -0.13
N TRP A 69 12.41 13.59 -0.77
CA TRP A 69 12.54 13.55 -2.22
C TRP A 69 12.20 12.16 -2.79
N PHE A 70 12.70 11.09 -2.16
CA PHE A 70 12.41 9.73 -2.61
C PHE A 70 10.93 9.39 -2.46
N PHE A 71 10.36 9.53 -1.25
CA PHE A 71 8.98 9.08 -0.99
C PHE A 71 7.91 10.00 -1.59
N ARG A 72 8.19 11.30 -1.78
CA ARG A 72 7.25 12.24 -2.44
C ARG A 72 7.51 12.42 -3.92
N GLY A 73 8.70 12.10 -4.41
CA GLY A 73 9.08 12.23 -5.82
C GLY A 73 8.87 10.96 -6.64
N THR A 74 8.64 9.81 -5.99
CA THR A 74 8.34 8.54 -6.67
C THR A 74 6.83 8.22 -6.63
N PRO A 75 6.24 7.73 -7.73
CA PRO A 75 4.83 7.32 -7.73
C PRO A 75 4.58 6.19 -6.72
N LEU A 76 3.47 6.27 -6.00
CA LEU A 76 3.10 5.24 -5.00
C LEU A 76 3.02 3.85 -5.61
N LEU A 77 2.51 3.73 -6.84
CA LEU A 77 2.44 2.46 -7.55
C LEU A 77 3.83 1.83 -7.72
N VAL A 78 4.83 2.63 -8.07
CA VAL A 78 6.22 2.16 -8.21
C VAL A 78 6.75 1.67 -6.86
N GLN A 79 6.43 2.36 -5.76
CA GLN A 79 6.81 1.91 -4.42
C GLN A 79 6.17 0.55 -4.11
N ILE A 80 4.85 0.40 -4.30
CA ILE A 80 4.14 -0.86 -4.04
C ILE A 80 4.71 -2.00 -4.89
N VAL A 81 4.93 -1.77 -6.19
CA VAL A 81 5.54 -2.75 -7.10
C VAL A 81 6.97 -3.10 -6.68
N PHE A 82 7.78 -2.11 -6.30
CA PHE A 82 9.15 -2.33 -5.82
C PHE A 82 9.16 -3.21 -4.57
N TRP A 83 8.36 -2.85 -3.56
CA TRP A 83 8.25 -3.65 -2.35
C TRP A 83 7.81 -5.05 -2.73
N TYR A 84 6.70 -5.19 -3.46
CA TYR A 84 6.12 -6.50 -3.74
C TYR A 84 7.00 -7.42 -4.62
N PHE A 85 7.62 -6.90 -5.68
CA PHE A 85 8.30 -7.72 -6.68
C PHE A 85 9.83 -7.65 -6.64
N ALA A 86 10.42 -6.48 -6.34
CA ALA A 86 11.87 -6.27 -6.43
C ALA A 86 12.58 -6.63 -5.12
N LEU A 87 12.02 -6.23 -3.97
CA LEU A 87 12.63 -6.54 -2.67
C LEU A 87 12.84 -8.05 -2.42
N PRO A 88 11.97 -9.01 -2.85
CA PRO A 88 12.16 -10.44 -2.56
C PRO A 88 13.35 -11.04 -3.26
N GLN A 89 13.68 -10.50 -4.43
CA GLN A 89 14.81 -10.94 -5.20
C GLN A 89 16.12 -10.58 -4.50
N LEU A 90 16.13 -9.46 -3.77
CA LEU A 90 17.29 -8.99 -3.00
C LEU A 90 17.34 -9.59 -1.59
N TRP A 91 16.18 -9.79 -0.95
CA TRP A 91 16.07 -10.30 0.41
C TRP A 91 14.93 -11.34 0.51
N PRO A 92 15.15 -12.61 0.18
CA PRO A 92 14.04 -13.58 0.09
C PRO A 92 13.18 -13.73 1.36
N SER A 93 13.74 -13.54 2.55
CA SER A 93 13.02 -13.67 3.82
C SER A 93 12.17 -12.46 4.23
N TRP A 94 12.18 -11.34 3.48
CA TRP A 94 11.35 -10.19 3.85
C TRP A 94 9.88 -10.46 3.52
N ALA A 95 9.61 -11.24 2.47
CA ALA A 95 8.27 -11.45 1.92
C ALA A 95 7.47 -12.33 2.87
N PRO A 96 6.45 -11.80 3.57
CA PRO A 96 5.61 -12.61 4.43
C PRO A 96 4.66 -13.54 3.65
N TRP A 97 4.59 -13.39 2.32
CA TRP A 97 3.88 -14.30 1.42
C TRP A 97 4.82 -15.39 0.92
N ASP A 98 4.51 -16.62 1.29
CA ASP A 98 5.23 -17.87 1.04
C ASP A 98 5.15 -18.35 -0.42
N GLY A 99 5.49 -17.51 -1.40
CA GLY A 99 5.54 -17.91 -2.82
C GLY A 99 4.19 -18.35 -3.40
N GLN A 100 3.08 -17.97 -2.74
CA GLN A 100 1.71 -18.36 -3.09
C GLN A 100 1.39 -18.08 -4.56
N PHE A 101 1.87 -16.96 -5.09
CA PHE A 101 1.56 -16.50 -6.45
C PHE A 101 2.29 -17.28 -7.55
N GLY A 102 3.51 -17.75 -7.31
CA GLY A 102 4.22 -18.60 -8.28
C GLY A 102 3.59 -19.99 -8.45
N ARG A 103 2.78 -20.44 -7.47
CA ARG A 103 1.99 -21.67 -7.56
C ARG A 103 0.71 -21.51 -8.40
N LEU A 104 0.21 -20.28 -8.55
CA LEU A 104 -1.01 -19.98 -9.32
C LEU A 104 -0.74 -19.84 -10.82
N GLU A 105 0.50 -19.49 -11.19
CA GLU A 105 0.95 -19.41 -12.59
C GLU A 105 1.35 -20.79 -13.16
N ALA A 106 1.55 -21.78 -12.27
CA ALA A 106 1.93 -23.15 -12.62
C ALA A 106 0.74 -24.15 -12.62
N ALA A 107 -0.49 -23.67 -12.45
CA ALA A 107 -1.75 -24.44 -12.47
C ALA A 107 -2.62 -24.02 -13.65
#